data_AF-A0A7H0GSC6-F1
#
_entry.id   AF-A0A7H0GSC6-F1
#
_cell.length_a   1.000
_cell.length_b   1.000
_cell.length_c   1.000
_cell.angle_alpha   90.00
_cell.angle_beta   90.00
_cell.angle_gamma   90.00
#
_symmetry.space_group_name_H-M   'P 1'
#
loop_
_entity.id
_entity.type
_entity.pdbx_description
1 polymer ?
#
loop_
_entity_poly.entity_id
_entity_poly.type
_entity_poly.pdbx_seq_one_letter_code
_entity_poly.pdbx_strand_id
1 'polypeptide(L)'
;MDKTVLRYGYNNESGIGLRLNPGVKTTGFADLTIENISDGGQWSTNLSASGIEEFFMQRVRWKLNIGRWLDIADANKVCIVNCDFTQGITATTGYRGPLRMDGSKNVVYADNKIVYANDGLHFGHTRANGGAQNIVFENNKTYRDGSARWPGNARVITHVTTWDFARNVAILNNTFQVINGRPQNTNDGETILAEQGANYVPDESIGTVTSATSNTLTDNTKSWGSLVQPRVGVGIVQGKGMGQWRQITSRTGTTLTLKSNWEVIPDHTSRYAVWTWGAENWLVQGNVMEGNQRGIMLSQNANHDIAIVGNTLTNNGSIDIAPFQRETTNWHTTVGMYPTWNIQIVKNSVSDLNGEMGVFIGVHPTQHIQQKPFGTLALGVEMRNNSLTAHTPMQ
;
A
#
# COMPACT_ATOMS: atom_id res chain seq x y z
N MET A 1 -16.20 1.49 32.23
CA MET A 1 -16.19 0.01 32.12
C MET A 1 -17.18 -0.36 31.06
N ASP A 2 -16.77 -1.19 30.10
CA ASP A 2 -17.66 -1.65 29.03
C ASP A 2 -18.70 -2.60 29.62
N LYS A 3 -19.95 -2.50 29.15
CA LYS A 3 -21.07 -3.29 29.71
C LYS A 3 -21.11 -4.72 29.17
N THR A 4 -20.46 -4.98 28.03
CA THR A 4 -20.46 -6.26 27.34
C THR A 4 -19.04 -6.68 26.98
N VAL A 5 -18.66 -7.90 27.38
CA VAL A 5 -17.35 -8.49 27.08
C VAL A 5 -17.55 -9.87 26.47
N LEU A 6 -17.06 -10.07 25.25
CA LEU A 6 -17.04 -11.36 24.55
C LEU A 6 -15.63 -11.94 24.59
N ARG A 7 -15.52 -13.22 24.91
CA ARG A 7 -14.22 -13.92 24.99
C ARG A 7 -14.19 -15.16 24.11
N TYR A 8 -13.07 -15.36 23.44
CA TYR A 8 -12.73 -16.59 22.71
C TYR A 8 -11.25 -16.92 22.90
N GLY A 9 -10.80 -18.09 22.45
CA GLY A 9 -9.40 -18.50 22.64
C GLY A 9 -9.19 -19.59 23.70
N TYR A 10 -10.26 -20.21 24.21
CA TYR A 10 -10.19 -21.24 25.24
C TYR A 10 -9.51 -22.54 24.74
N ASN A 11 -8.92 -23.30 25.66
CA ASN A 11 -8.44 -24.68 25.48
C ASN A 11 -7.31 -24.92 24.44
N ASN A 12 -6.56 -23.89 24.02
CA ASN A 12 -5.46 -24.02 23.04
C ASN A 12 -5.85 -24.68 21.69
N GLU A 13 -7.14 -24.70 21.35
CA GLU A 13 -7.64 -25.24 20.09
C GLU A 13 -7.30 -24.34 18.89
N SER A 14 -7.26 -24.91 17.69
CA SER A 14 -7.16 -24.14 16.44
C SER A 14 -8.53 -23.59 16.05
N GLY A 15 -8.63 -22.29 15.76
CA GLY A 15 -9.92 -21.71 15.41
C GLY A 15 -9.86 -20.31 14.78
N ILE A 16 -11.06 -19.80 14.50
CA ILE A 16 -11.32 -18.41 14.12
C ILE A 16 -12.19 -17.81 15.22
N GLY A 17 -11.80 -16.66 15.76
CA GLY A 17 -12.56 -16.01 16.84
C GLY A 17 -13.99 -15.67 16.41
N LEU A 18 -14.12 -14.94 15.31
CA LEU A 18 -15.40 -14.63 14.69
C LEU A 18 -15.35 -14.85 13.17
N ARG A 19 -16.35 -15.50 12.61
CA ARG A 19 -16.50 -15.70 11.16
C ARG A 19 -17.79 -15.07 10.67
N LEU A 20 -17.66 -14.17 9.71
CA LEU A 20 -18.76 -13.61 8.94
C LEU A 20 -18.77 -14.29 7.58
N ASN A 21 -19.79 -15.12 7.33
CA ASN A 21 -19.88 -15.91 6.10
C ASN A 21 -20.11 -15.00 4.87
N PRO A 22 -19.64 -15.39 3.68
CA PRO A 22 -19.96 -14.67 2.44
C PRO A 22 -21.46 -14.48 2.25
N GLY A 23 -21.88 -13.32 1.75
CA GLY A 23 -23.29 -13.00 1.49
C GLY A 23 -24.01 -12.33 2.66
N VAL A 24 -23.36 -12.13 3.80
CA VAL A 24 -23.86 -11.21 4.84
C VAL A 24 -23.94 -9.80 4.26
N LYS A 25 -25.16 -9.24 4.22
CA LYS A 25 -25.39 -7.90 3.66
C LYS A 25 -24.95 -6.81 4.61
N THR A 26 -25.56 -6.75 5.79
CA THR A 26 -25.31 -5.69 6.78
C THR A 26 -25.00 -6.32 8.13
N THR A 27 -23.87 -5.98 8.73
CA THR A 27 -23.47 -6.49 10.06
C THR A 27 -22.50 -5.53 10.74
N GLY A 28 -22.28 -5.69 12.04
CA GLY A 28 -21.32 -4.87 12.76
C GLY A 28 -21.31 -5.08 14.27
N PHE A 29 -20.42 -4.33 14.93
CA PHE A 29 -20.18 -4.39 16.36
C PHE A 29 -20.19 -2.99 16.95
N ALA A 30 -20.81 -2.82 18.12
CA ALA A 30 -20.73 -1.57 18.86
C ALA A 30 -20.74 -1.76 20.37
N ASP A 31 -20.09 -0.83 21.08
CA ASP A 31 -20.20 -0.65 22.54
C ASP A 31 -19.81 -1.89 23.35
N LEU A 32 -18.78 -2.61 22.93
CA LEU A 32 -18.35 -3.85 23.56
C LEU A 32 -16.83 -4.04 23.54
N THR A 33 -16.35 -4.91 24.43
CA THR A 33 -15.00 -5.47 24.35
C THR A 33 -15.06 -6.88 23.77
N ILE A 34 -14.13 -7.21 22.86
CA ILE A 34 -13.85 -8.57 22.41
C ILE A 34 -12.41 -8.94 22.79
N GLU A 35 -12.21 -10.08 23.44
CA GLU A 35 -10.90 -10.53 23.90
C GLU A 35 -10.57 -11.93 23.37
N ASN A 36 -9.46 -12.03 22.64
CA ASN A 36 -8.75 -13.28 22.44
C ASN A 36 -7.91 -13.58 23.68
N ILE A 37 -8.28 -14.60 24.44
CA ILE A 37 -7.58 -14.99 25.67
C ILE A 37 -6.58 -16.14 25.49
N SER A 38 -6.28 -16.55 24.25
CA SER A 38 -5.36 -17.67 24.00
C SER A 38 -3.93 -17.38 24.46
N ASP A 39 -3.30 -18.32 25.16
CA ASP A 39 -1.94 -18.21 25.71
C ASP A 39 -0.91 -19.15 25.05
N GLY A 40 -1.34 -20.05 24.15
CA GLY A 40 -0.42 -20.96 23.46
C GLY A 40 -1.02 -21.74 22.28
N GLY A 41 -2.19 -21.34 21.78
CA GLY A 41 -2.93 -22.08 20.74
C GLY A 41 -2.61 -21.67 19.29
N GLN A 42 -3.04 -22.50 18.35
CA GLN A 42 -2.98 -22.27 16.89
C GLN A 42 -4.16 -21.40 16.39
N TRP A 43 -4.58 -20.39 17.18
CA TRP A 43 -5.66 -19.49 16.79
C TRP A 43 -5.24 -18.66 15.58
N SER A 44 -5.67 -19.14 14.42
CA SER A 44 -5.20 -18.62 13.14
C SER A 44 -5.61 -17.17 12.92
N THR A 45 -6.86 -16.79 13.25
CA THR A 45 -7.42 -15.47 12.88
C THR A 45 -8.44 -14.95 13.89
N ASN A 46 -8.38 -13.66 14.22
CA ASN A 46 -9.32 -13.02 15.15
C ASN A 46 -10.71 -12.79 14.52
N LEU A 47 -10.75 -12.29 13.28
CA LEU A 47 -11.96 -12.12 12.48
C LEU A 47 -11.69 -12.59 11.05
N SER A 48 -12.59 -13.39 10.49
CA SER A 48 -12.60 -13.71 9.06
C SER A 48 -13.91 -13.23 8.45
N ALA A 49 -13.79 -12.27 7.56
CA ALA A 49 -14.87 -11.60 6.85
C ALA A 49 -14.45 -11.41 5.39
N SER A 50 -15.28 -11.86 4.46
CA SER A 50 -15.02 -11.66 3.03
C SER A 50 -16.31 -11.39 2.27
N GLY A 51 -16.29 -10.39 1.38
CA GLY A 51 -17.43 -10.07 0.51
C GLY A 51 -18.65 -9.52 1.25
N ILE A 52 -18.43 -8.77 2.34
CA ILE A 52 -19.50 -8.11 3.10
C ILE A 52 -19.93 -6.82 2.39
N GLU A 53 -21.22 -6.55 2.29
CA GLU A 53 -21.71 -5.34 1.59
C GLU A 53 -21.74 -4.08 2.46
N GLU A 54 -22.05 -4.21 3.75
CA GLU A 54 -22.10 -3.12 4.73
C GLU A 54 -21.58 -3.65 6.08
N PHE A 55 -20.50 -3.03 6.58
CA PHE A 55 -19.87 -3.44 7.82
C PHE A 55 -19.55 -2.23 8.71
N PHE A 56 -19.89 -2.31 10.00
CA PHE A 56 -19.48 -1.27 10.96
C PHE A 56 -18.82 -1.83 12.22
N MET A 57 -17.83 -1.11 12.74
CA MET A 57 -17.34 -1.25 14.11
C MET A 57 -17.27 0.14 14.75
N GLN A 58 -17.94 0.31 15.89
CA GLN A 58 -17.98 1.61 16.56
C GLN A 58 -17.84 1.47 18.07
N ARG A 59 -16.87 2.18 18.68
CA ARG A 59 -16.64 2.10 20.15
C ARG A 59 -16.40 0.66 20.61
N VAL A 60 -15.64 -0.08 19.80
CA VAL A 60 -15.25 -1.47 20.09
C VAL A 60 -13.82 -1.47 20.61
N ARG A 61 -13.58 -2.18 21.71
CA ARG A 61 -12.23 -2.55 22.15
C ARG A 61 -11.97 -3.99 21.76
N TRP A 62 -10.99 -4.24 20.90
CA TRP A 62 -10.61 -5.59 20.51
C TRP A 62 -9.18 -5.91 20.93
N LYS A 63 -9.05 -6.83 21.88
CA LYS A 63 -7.77 -7.40 22.31
C LYS A 63 -7.49 -8.65 21.49
N LEU A 64 -6.65 -8.50 20.48
CA LEU A 64 -6.33 -9.52 19.48
C LEU A 64 -5.32 -10.56 20.00
N ASN A 65 -4.58 -10.21 21.05
CA ASN A 65 -3.55 -11.04 21.68
C ASN A 65 -2.57 -11.59 20.61
N ILE A 66 -2.31 -12.90 20.54
CA ILE A 66 -1.39 -13.52 19.58
C ILE A 66 -2.04 -13.93 18.24
N GLY A 67 -3.34 -13.68 18.06
CA GLY A 67 -4.04 -14.03 16.80
C GLY A 67 -3.61 -13.13 15.63
N ARG A 68 -3.70 -13.61 14.39
CA ARG A 68 -3.42 -12.80 13.18
C ARG A 68 -4.49 -11.72 12.94
N TRP A 69 -4.30 -10.91 11.90
CA TRP A 69 -5.22 -9.90 11.35
C TRP A 69 -6.72 -10.14 11.64
N LEU A 70 -7.42 -9.05 11.92
CA LEU A 70 -8.82 -8.90 11.55
C LEU A 70 -8.87 -8.88 10.01
N ASP A 71 -9.26 -10.00 9.40
CA ASP A 71 -9.27 -10.18 7.95
C ASP A 71 -10.66 -9.80 7.42
N ILE A 72 -10.76 -8.62 6.80
CA ILE A 72 -11.98 -8.02 6.26
C ILE A 72 -11.74 -7.74 4.76
N ALA A 73 -11.67 -8.80 3.97
CA ALA A 73 -11.36 -8.70 2.55
C ALA A 73 -12.60 -8.45 1.68
N ASP A 74 -12.42 -7.78 0.54
CA ASP A 74 -13.47 -7.56 -0.46
C ASP A 74 -14.77 -6.96 0.10
N ALA A 75 -14.69 -6.19 1.19
CA ALA A 75 -15.84 -5.59 1.83
C ALA A 75 -16.22 -4.26 1.13
N ASN A 76 -17.49 -3.90 1.20
CA ASN A 76 -18.02 -2.64 0.72
C ASN A 76 -18.60 -1.85 1.91
N LYS A 77 -18.65 -0.51 1.78
CA LYS A 77 -19.26 0.41 2.76
C LYS A 77 -18.88 0.05 4.20
N VAL A 78 -17.60 0.21 4.50
CA VAL A 78 -17.03 -0.15 5.80
C VAL A 78 -16.85 1.10 6.65
N CYS A 79 -17.28 1.06 7.91
CA CYS A 79 -17.07 2.12 8.88
C CYS A 79 -16.45 1.55 10.16
N ILE A 80 -15.16 1.79 10.40
CA ILE A 80 -14.47 1.38 11.63
C ILE A 80 -14.02 2.66 12.34
N VAL A 81 -14.73 3.03 13.41
CA VAL A 81 -14.55 4.33 14.04
C VAL A 81 -14.53 4.27 15.56
N ASN A 82 -13.70 5.12 16.18
CA ASN A 82 -13.59 5.22 17.63
C ASN A 82 -13.31 3.86 18.32
N CYS A 83 -12.51 3.00 17.70
CA CYS A 83 -12.16 1.68 18.24
C CYS A 83 -10.75 1.64 18.84
N ASP A 84 -10.55 0.74 19.81
CA ASP A 84 -9.26 0.45 20.43
C ASP A 84 -8.82 -0.97 20.03
N PHE A 85 -7.68 -1.11 19.34
CA PHE A 85 -7.10 -2.40 18.97
C PHE A 85 -5.76 -2.61 19.67
N THR A 86 -5.56 -3.79 20.28
CA THR A 86 -4.27 -4.17 20.85
C THR A 86 -3.87 -5.58 20.43
N GLN A 87 -2.63 -5.76 19.98
CA GLN A 87 -2.14 -7.04 19.50
C GLN A 87 -0.67 -7.28 19.89
N GLY A 88 -0.37 -8.52 20.26
CA GLY A 88 1.00 -9.03 20.38
C GLY A 88 1.45 -9.71 19.07
N ILE A 89 2.56 -10.45 19.11
CA ILE A 89 3.05 -11.21 17.97
C ILE A 89 3.40 -12.64 18.35
N THR A 90 3.34 -13.54 17.39
CA THR A 90 3.80 -14.92 17.52
C THR A 90 4.26 -15.47 16.17
N ALA A 91 5.17 -16.43 16.22
CA ALA A 91 5.62 -17.16 15.04
C ALA A 91 4.48 -17.99 14.40
N THR A 92 3.54 -18.49 15.20
CA THR A 92 2.47 -19.39 14.73
C THR A 92 1.49 -18.73 13.77
N THR A 93 1.36 -17.41 13.83
CA THR A 93 0.51 -16.62 12.94
C THR A 93 1.31 -15.88 11.88
N GLY A 94 2.63 -16.13 11.79
CA GLY A 94 3.52 -15.49 10.82
C GLY A 94 3.85 -14.03 11.14
N TYR A 95 3.81 -13.65 12.42
CA TYR A 95 4.10 -12.28 12.89
C TYR A 95 3.23 -11.18 12.24
N ARG A 96 1.98 -11.52 11.88
CA ARG A 96 1.04 -10.60 11.21
C ARG A 96 0.46 -9.58 12.18
N GLY A 97 0.19 -8.37 11.68
CA GLY A 97 -0.39 -7.29 12.46
C GLY A 97 -1.91 -7.38 12.61
N PRO A 98 -2.56 -6.26 12.96
CA PRO A 98 -3.91 -6.31 13.53
C PRO A 98 -5.03 -6.25 12.49
N LEU A 99 -4.79 -5.79 11.26
CA LEU A 99 -5.85 -5.58 10.27
C LEU A 99 -5.40 -5.88 8.84
N ARG A 100 -6.28 -6.52 8.07
CA ARG A 100 -6.18 -6.63 6.61
C ARG A 100 -7.53 -6.31 5.96
N MET A 101 -7.52 -5.45 4.96
CA MET A 101 -8.71 -4.95 4.24
C MET A 101 -8.58 -5.00 2.72
N ASP A 102 -7.84 -5.97 2.18
CA ASP A 102 -7.55 -6.07 0.74
C ASP A 102 -8.81 -6.11 -0.11
N GLY A 103 -8.78 -5.40 -1.25
CA GLY A 103 -9.90 -5.32 -2.19
C GLY A 103 -11.14 -4.59 -1.65
N SER A 104 -11.11 -4.11 -0.41
CA SER A 104 -12.25 -3.39 0.18
C SER A 104 -12.45 -2.01 -0.42
N LYS A 105 -13.70 -1.54 -0.41
CA LYS A 105 -14.12 -0.30 -1.06
C LYS A 105 -15.07 0.53 -0.21
N ASN A 106 -15.00 1.86 -0.36
CA ASN A 106 -15.84 2.82 0.35
C ASN A 106 -15.67 2.67 1.88
N VAL A 107 -14.45 2.90 2.35
CA VAL A 107 -14.05 2.66 3.74
C VAL A 107 -13.83 3.99 4.46
N VAL A 108 -14.41 4.11 5.65
CA VAL A 108 -14.05 5.12 6.65
C VAL A 108 -13.39 4.40 7.82
N TYR A 109 -12.12 4.71 8.06
CA TYR A 109 -11.35 4.20 9.19
C TYR A 109 -10.83 5.39 9.98
N ALA A 110 -11.55 5.79 11.04
CA ALA A 110 -11.33 7.07 11.69
C ALA A 110 -11.31 7.03 13.22
N ASP A 111 -10.51 7.91 13.83
CA ASP A 111 -10.46 8.10 15.29
C ASP A 111 -10.15 6.82 16.09
N ASN A 112 -9.42 5.87 15.49
CA ASN A 112 -9.06 4.61 16.14
C ASN A 112 -7.71 4.71 16.84
N LYS A 113 -7.53 3.91 17.89
CA LYS A 113 -6.23 3.67 18.53
C LYS A 113 -5.79 2.24 18.25
N ILE A 114 -4.57 2.07 17.77
CA ILE A 114 -3.99 0.77 17.43
C ILE A 114 -2.67 0.64 18.18
N VAL A 115 -2.50 -0.45 18.92
CA VAL A 115 -1.22 -0.83 19.53
C VAL A 115 -0.86 -2.22 19.03
N TYR A 116 0.25 -2.34 18.32
CA TYR A 116 0.68 -3.59 17.70
C TYR A 116 2.20 -3.68 17.69
N ALA A 117 2.77 -4.83 17.35
CA ALA A 117 4.22 -5.01 17.32
C ALA A 117 4.82 -5.11 15.91
N ASN A 118 4.15 -5.79 14.97
CA ASN A 118 4.70 -6.09 13.65
C ASN A 118 3.64 -6.20 12.53
N ASP A 119 4.04 -5.97 11.27
CA ASP A 119 3.24 -6.15 10.04
C ASP A 119 1.83 -5.54 10.07
N GLY A 120 1.75 -4.24 10.33
CA GLY A 120 0.59 -3.51 10.84
C GLY A 120 -0.71 -3.61 10.03
N LEU A 121 -1.11 -2.50 9.41
CA LEU A 121 -2.40 -2.38 8.71
C LEU A 121 -2.21 -2.60 7.21
N HIS A 122 -2.99 -3.49 6.63
CA HIS A 122 -2.81 -3.89 5.23
C HIS A 122 -4.04 -3.56 4.38
N PHE A 123 -3.87 -2.71 3.36
CA PHE A 123 -4.90 -2.32 2.39
C PHE A 123 -4.44 -2.60 0.96
N GLY A 124 -4.42 -3.87 0.57
CA GLY A 124 -3.89 -4.30 -0.72
C GLY A 124 -4.94 -4.66 -1.76
N HIS A 125 -4.55 -5.57 -2.64
CA HIS A 125 -5.38 -6.09 -3.73
C HIS A 125 -5.88 -7.50 -3.50
N THR A 126 -6.99 -7.84 -4.13
CA THR A 126 -7.40 -9.23 -4.36
C THR A 126 -7.37 -9.54 -5.85
N ARG A 127 -7.25 -10.82 -6.21
CA ARG A 127 -7.29 -11.24 -7.62
C ARG A 127 -8.64 -10.95 -8.27
N ALA A 128 -9.72 -11.01 -7.50
CA ALA A 128 -11.08 -10.85 -8.01
C ALA A 128 -11.45 -9.37 -8.22
N ASN A 129 -11.05 -8.49 -7.30
CA ASN A 129 -11.58 -7.12 -7.26
C ASN A 129 -10.51 -6.01 -7.43
N GLY A 130 -9.23 -6.39 -7.57
CA GLY A 130 -8.13 -5.43 -7.64
C GLY A 130 -7.82 -4.79 -6.29
N GLY A 131 -7.11 -3.66 -6.31
CA GLY A 131 -6.70 -2.93 -5.11
C GLY A 131 -7.82 -2.18 -4.40
N ALA A 132 -7.67 -2.01 -3.09
CA ALA A 132 -8.61 -1.31 -2.23
C ALA A 132 -8.87 0.13 -2.69
N GLN A 133 -10.07 0.68 -2.46
CA GLN A 133 -10.45 1.95 -3.10
C GLN A 133 -11.48 2.80 -2.36
N ASN A 134 -11.43 4.12 -2.57
CA ASN A 134 -12.32 5.10 -1.95
C ASN A 134 -12.23 5.00 -0.42
N ILE A 135 -11.07 5.36 0.13
CA ILE A 135 -10.76 5.17 1.55
C ILE A 135 -10.43 6.51 2.18
N VAL A 136 -11.06 6.78 3.33
CA VAL A 136 -10.66 7.84 4.26
C VAL A 136 -10.08 7.16 5.51
N PHE A 137 -8.79 7.37 5.72
CA PHE A 137 -8.05 6.91 6.89
C PHE A 137 -7.59 8.14 7.68
N GLU A 138 -8.32 8.51 8.71
CA GLU A 138 -8.12 9.81 9.37
C GLU A 138 -8.09 9.79 10.90
N ASN A 139 -7.31 10.69 11.48
CA ASN A 139 -7.24 10.90 12.93
C ASN A 139 -6.93 9.64 13.77
N ASN A 140 -6.33 8.62 13.17
CA ASN A 140 -5.97 7.40 13.88
C ASN A 140 -4.64 7.57 14.62
N LYS A 141 -4.49 6.83 15.72
CA LYS A 141 -3.26 6.77 16.52
C LYS A 141 -2.71 5.35 16.49
N THR A 142 -1.67 5.14 15.69
CA THR A 142 -1.02 3.85 15.46
C THR A 142 0.30 3.80 16.20
N TYR A 143 0.39 2.93 17.20
CA TYR A 143 1.55 2.73 18.05
C TYR A 143 2.19 1.38 17.78
N ARG A 144 3.43 1.40 17.31
CA ARG A 144 4.23 0.19 17.09
C ARG A 144 5.13 -0.06 18.30
N ASP A 145 4.97 -1.22 18.94
CA ASP A 145 5.83 -1.64 20.02
C ASP A 145 7.20 -2.05 19.47
N GLY A 146 8.17 -1.14 19.61
CA GLY A 146 9.54 -1.34 19.21
C GLY A 146 10.30 -2.33 20.09
N SER A 147 9.80 -2.73 21.26
CA SER A 147 10.47 -3.73 22.11
C SER A 147 10.31 -5.16 21.59
N ALA A 148 9.37 -5.41 20.68
CA ALA A 148 9.10 -6.73 20.14
C ALA A 148 10.31 -7.35 19.42
N ARG A 149 10.55 -8.64 19.64
CA ARG A 149 11.70 -9.37 19.11
C ARG A 149 11.30 -10.70 18.47
N TRP A 150 12.08 -11.13 17.48
CA TRP A 150 11.96 -12.42 16.80
C TRP A 150 13.33 -12.94 16.36
N PRO A 151 13.48 -14.25 16.07
CA PRO A 151 14.74 -14.83 15.63
C PRO A 151 15.32 -14.11 14.40
N GLY A 152 16.63 -13.87 14.36
CA GLY A 152 17.26 -13.10 13.27
C GLY A 152 17.20 -13.77 11.89
N ASN A 153 16.93 -15.08 11.83
CA ASN A 153 16.72 -15.83 10.58
C ASN A 153 15.23 -15.93 10.18
N ALA A 154 14.32 -15.34 10.95
CA ALA A 154 12.90 -15.34 10.61
C ALA A 154 12.63 -14.44 9.40
N ARG A 155 11.83 -14.93 8.46
CA ARG A 155 11.32 -14.11 7.34
C ARG A 155 10.13 -13.30 7.85
N VAL A 156 10.39 -12.06 8.24
CA VAL A 156 9.39 -11.17 8.85
C VAL A 156 9.23 -9.91 8.00
N ILE A 157 7.98 -9.58 7.71
CA ILE A 157 7.56 -8.32 7.08
C ILE A 157 7.31 -7.33 8.21
N THR A 158 7.81 -6.10 8.10
CA THR A 158 7.79 -5.14 9.23
C THR A 158 7.09 -3.81 8.92
N HIS A 159 6.25 -3.80 7.88
CA HIS A 159 5.49 -2.63 7.44
C HIS A 159 4.56 -2.09 8.53
N VAL A 160 4.34 -0.77 8.53
CA VAL A 160 3.38 -0.11 9.43
C VAL A 160 2.00 -0.05 8.78
N THR A 161 1.91 0.58 7.61
CA THR A 161 0.70 0.54 6.77
C THR A 161 1.06 0.33 5.31
N THR A 162 0.36 -0.59 4.64
CA THR A 162 0.53 -0.86 3.20
C THR A 162 -0.75 -0.58 2.44
N TRP A 163 -0.59 -0.12 1.20
CA TRP A 163 -1.65 0.44 0.36
C TRP A 163 -1.47 -0.01 -1.10
N ASP A 164 -1.23 -1.31 -1.31
CA ASP A 164 -0.83 -1.84 -2.61
C ASP A 164 -1.99 -1.85 -3.63
N PHE A 165 -1.75 -1.24 -4.79
CA PHE A 165 -2.75 -1.05 -5.85
C PHE A 165 -3.98 -0.25 -5.42
N ALA A 166 -3.87 0.47 -4.31
CA ALA A 166 -4.98 1.23 -3.77
C ALA A 166 -5.22 2.52 -4.57
N ARG A 167 -6.48 2.95 -4.64
CA ARG A 167 -6.85 4.19 -5.34
C ARG A 167 -7.88 5.04 -4.61
N ASN A 168 -7.85 6.34 -4.86
CA ASN A 168 -8.74 7.30 -4.18
C ASN A 168 -8.60 7.16 -2.65
N VAL A 169 -7.40 7.42 -2.14
CA VAL A 169 -7.05 7.23 -0.72
C VAL A 169 -6.73 8.58 -0.10
N ALA A 170 -7.36 8.89 1.04
CA ALA A 170 -7.03 10.03 1.88
C ALA A 170 -6.48 9.53 3.22
N ILE A 171 -5.21 9.81 3.51
CA ILE A 171 -4.52 9.51 4.76
C ILE A 171 -4.29 10.83 5.50
N LEU A 172 -5.17 11.16 6.44
CA LEU A 172 -5.30 12.51 6.99
C LEU A 172 -5.05 12.55 8.51
N ASN A 173 -4.13 13.42 8.95
CA ASN A 173 -3.96 13.77 10.37
C ASN A 173 -3.76 12.58 11.32
N ASN A 174 -3.16 11.49 10.84
CA ASN A 174 -2.86 10.32 11.66
C ASN A 174 -1.55 10.50 12.43
N THR A 175 -1.43 9.77 13.54
CA THR A 175 -0.17 9.60 14.26
C THR A 175 0.34 8.17 14.05
N PHE A 176 1.58 8.03 13.61
CA PHE A 176 2.31 6.77 13.55
C PHE A 176 3.55 6.88 14.41
N GLN A 177 3.58 6.18 15.55
CA GLN A 177 4.65 6.35 16.53
C GLN A 177 5.19 5.00 16.99
N VAL A 178 6.50 4.86 17.02
CA VAL A 178 7.15 3.76 17.72
C VAL A 178 7.17 4.06 19.22
N ILE A 179 6.78 3.07 20.03
CA ILE A 179 6.85 3.12 21.50
C ILE A 179 7.74 2.00 22.03
N ASN A 180 8.14 2.09 23.30
CA ASN A 180 8.89 1.03 24.02
C ASN A 180 10.25 0.68 23.42
N GLY A 181 10.92 1.61 22.74
CA GLY A 181 12.28 1.47 22.24
C GLY A 181 12.36 1.28 20.71
N ARG A 182 13.53 0.86 20.22
CA ARG A 182 13.81 0.78 18.79
C ARG A 182 13.25 -0.51 18.17
N PRO A 183 12.47 -0.43 17.06
CA PRO A 183 11.90 -1.60 16.43
C PRO A 183 12.99 -2.48 15.81
N GLN A 184 12.83 -3.79 15.94
CA GLN A 184 13.57 -4.73 15.10
C GLN A 184 12.97 -4.67 13.70
N ASN A 185 13.77 -4.32 12.72
CA ASN A 185 13.39 -4.29 11.32
C ASN A 185 14.42 -5.07 10.51
N THR A 186 13.98 -5.52 9.34
CA THR A 186 14.86 -6.03 8.30
C THR A 186 15.08 -4.90 7.28
N ASN A 187 15.04 -5.19 5.98
CA ASN A 187 15.09 -4.19 4.91
C ASN A 187 13.71 -3.53 4.67
N ASP A 188 12.89 -3.39 5.72
CA ASP A 188 11.50 -2.93 5.73
C ASP A 188 11.30 -1.91 6.87
N GLY A 189 10.07 -1.45 7.08
CA GLY A 189 9.68 -0.62 8.24
C GLY A 189 9.01 0.69 7.86
N GLU A 190 8.42 0.73 6.67
CA GLU A 190 7.76 1.86 6.05
C GLU A 190 6.53 2.25 6.84
N THR A 191 6.42 3.53 7.14
CA THR A 191 5.27 4.10 7.85
C THR A 191 4.02 4.04 6.95
N ILE A 192 4.19 4.48 5.70
CA ILE A 192 3.19 4.38 4.64
C ILE A 192 3.88 3.81 3.41
N LEU A 193 3.42 2.66 2.95
CA LEU A 193 3.97 1.95 1.81
C LEU A 193 2.94 1.76 0.70
N ALA A 194 3.37 1.97 -0.53
CA ALA A 194 2.77 1.34 -1.70
C ALA A 194 3.87 0.59 -2.46
N GLU A 195 3.71 -0.70 -2.69
CA GLU A 195 4.64 -1.47 -3.49
C GLU A 195 3.96 -2.38 -4.51
N GLN A 196 4.76 -2.87 -5.46
CA GLN A 196 4.30 -3.92 -6.36
C GLN A 196 4.27 -5.26 -5.58
N GLY A 197 3.11 -5.58 -5.01
CA GLY A 197 2.92 -6.77 -4.19
C GLY A 197 3.32 -8.09 -4.88
N ALA A 198 4.00 -8.98 -4.15
CA ALA A 198 4.64 -10.20 -4.67
C ALA A 198 3.68 -11.25 -5.28
N ASN A 199 2.37 -11.14 -5.07
CA ASN A 199 1.36 -12.08 -5.58
C ASN A 199 0.51 -11.52 -6.74
N TYR A 200 0.90 -10.36 -7.28
CA TYR A 200 0.29 -9.78 -8.45
C TYR A 200 0.90 -10.41 -9.71
N VAL A 201 0.08 -10.83 -10.68
CA VAL A 201 0.55 -11.23 -12.02
C VAL A 201 0.32 -10.04 -12.94
N PRO A 202 1.28 -9.12 -13.07
CA PRO A 202 1.03 -7.87 -13.78
C PRO A 202 0.87 -8.10 -15.27
N ASP A 203 -0.10 -7.39 -15.86
CA ASP A 203 -0.11 -7.11 -17.28
C ASP A 203 0.94 -6.02 -17.57
N GLU A 204 2.17 -6.45 -17.79
CA GLU A 204 3.33 -5.59 -18.01
C GLU A 204 3.91 -5.77 -19.42
N SER A 205 4.28 -4.66 -20.05
CA SER A 205 4.93 -4.68 -21.35
C SER A 205 5.59 -3.35 -21.63
N ILE A 206 6.66 -3.33 -22.43
CA ILE A 206 7.18 -2.11 -23.02
C ILE A 206 7.43 -2.34 -24.52
N GLY A 207 7.36 -1.31 -25.34
CA GLY A 207 7.59 -1.46 -26.77
C GLY A 207 7.64 -0.14 -27.53
N THR A 208 7.74 -0.25 -28.85
CA THR A 208 7.71 0.90 -29.77
C THR A 208 6.47 0.78 -30.62
N VAL A 209 5.72 1.88 -30.75
CA VAL A 209 4.48 1.92 -31.52
C VAL A 209 4.79 1.62 -32.99
N THR A 210 3.99 0.77 -33.64
CA THR A 210 4.01 0.62 -35.10
C THR A 210 3.04 1.60 -35.75
N SER A 211 1.83 1.69 -35.22
CA SER A 211 0.80 2.64 -35.62
C SER A 211 -0.21 2.86 -34.50
N ALA A 212 -1.00 3.92 -34.58
CA ALA A 212 -2.09 4.19 -33.64
C ALA A 212 -3.24 4.90 -34.35
N THR A 213 -4.45 4.71 -33.82
CA THR A 213 -5.63 5.52 -34.17
C THR A 213 -5.93 6.48 -33.02
N SER A 214 -7.12 7.09 -33.00
CA SER A 214 -7.58 7.86 -31.85
C SER A 214 -7.69 7.01 -30.59
N ASN A 215 -8.10 5.73 -30.67
CA ASN A 215 -8.35 4.88 -29.49
C ASN A 215 -7.69 3.49 -29.56
N THR A 216 -6.69 3.32 -30.42
CA THR A 216 -5.89 2.08 -30.48
C THR A 216 -4.40 2.37 -30.53
N LEU A 217 -3.61 1.40 -30.09
CA LEU A 217 -2.15 1.36 -30.26
C LEU A 217 -1.78 -0.02 -30.77
N THR A 218 -1.04 -0.08 -31.87
CA THR A 218 -0.57 -1.32 -32.48
C THR A 218 0.95 -1.42 -32.41
N ASP A 219 1.45 -2.57 -31.98
CA ASP A 219 2.86 -2.96 -32.02
C ASP A 219 2.95 -4.37 -32.64
N ASN A 220 3.40 -4.43 -33.89
CA ASN A 220 3.48 -5.68 -34.67
C ASN A 220 4.56 -6.65 -34.16
N THR A 221 5.40 -6.23 -33.20
CA THR A 221 6.42 -7.09 -32.58
C THR A 221 5.88 -7.88 -31.38
N LYS A 222 4.63 -7.64 -30.97
CA LYS A 222 4.03 -8.22 -29.77
C LYS A 222 3.15 -9.44 -30.06
N SER A 223 2.95 -10.23 -29.00
CA SER A 223 2.02 -11.35 -28.97
C SER A 223 1.35 -11.40 -27.59
N TRP A 224 0.54 -10.39 -27.29
CA TRP A 224 -0.18 -10.30 -26.02
C TRP A 224 -1.34 -11.31 -25.94
N GLY A 225 -1.51 -11.92 -24.76
CA GLY A 225 -2.72 -12.67 -24.43
C GLY A 225 -3.87 -11.76 -23.97
N SER A 226 -4.95 -12.33 -23.45
CA SER A 226 -6.01 -11.56 -22.79
C SER A 226 -5.48 -10.81 -21.56
N LEU A 227 -6.17 -9.74 -21.14
CA LEU A 227 -5.89 -9.08 -19.87
C LEU A 227 -6.20 -10.05 -18.71
N VAL A 228 -5.33 -10.09 -17.71
CA VAL A 228 -5.52 -10.90 -16.49
C VAL A 228 -5.76 -10.05 -15.26
N GLN A 229 -5.44 -8.77 -15.31
CA GLN A 229 -5.68 -7.80 -14.25
C GLN A 229 -6.71 -6.75 -14.66
N PRO A 230 -7.49 -6.22 -13.69
CA PRO A 230 -8.28 -5.03 -13.92
C PRO A 230 -7.40 -3.78 -14.01
N ARG A 231 -7.91 -2.72 -14.65
CA ARG A 231 -7.31 -1.37 -14.67
C ARG A 231 -5.88 -1.27 -15.24
N VAL A 232 -5.55 -2.12 -16.21
CA VAL A 232 -4.28 -2.03 -16.93
C VAL A 232 -4.25 -0.75 -17.77
N GLY A 233 -3.19 0.03 -17.64
CA GLY A 233 -2.93 1.24 -18.41
C GLY A 233 -1.83 1.03 -19.44
N VAL A 234 -1.88 1.81 -20.51
CA VAL A 234 -0.75 2.04 -21.42
C VAL A 234 -0.45 3.53 -21.44
N GLY A 235 0.83 3.91 -21.36
CA GLY A 235 1.23 5.29 -21.54
C GLY A 235 2.47 5.46 -22.38
N ILE A 236 2.56 6.61 -23.02
CA ILE A 236 3.67 6.98 -23.89
C ILE A 236 4.77 7.60 -23.02
N VAL A 237 5.91 6.93 -22.99
CA VAL A 237 7.04 7.25 -22.10
C VAL A 237 8.17 7.98 -22.81
N GLN A 238 8.13 8.02 -24.15
CA GLN A 238 9.04 8.78 -25.01
C GLN A 238 8.41 8.99 -26.39
N GLY A 239 8.73 10.10 -27.07
CA GLY A 239 8.31 10.38 -28.45
C GLY A 239 6.97 11.13 -28.53
N LYS A 240 6.31 11.05 -29.70
CA LYS A 240 5.06 11.78 -29.95
C LYS A 240 3.95 11.33 -28.99
N GLY A 241 3.34 12.29 -28.30
CA GLY A 241 2.27 12.02 -27.32
C GLY A 241 2.75 11.59 -25.95
N MET A 242 4.05 11.71 -25.65
CA MET A 242 4.64 11.45 -24.32
C MET A 242 3.87 12.15 -23.19
N GLY A 243 3.67 11.45 -22.08
CA GLY A 243 2.97 11.93 -20.89
C GLY A 243 1.47 11.64 -20.87
N GLN A 244 0.91 11.15 -21.98
CA GLN A 244 -0.46 10.61 -21.98
C GLN A 244 -0.45 9.14 -21.55
N TRP A 245 -1.46 8.73 -20.78
CA TRP A 245 -1.83 7.34 -20.59
C TRP A 245 -3.32 7.11 -20.82
N ARG A 246 -3.69 5.87 -21.11
CA ARG A 246 -5.09 5.44 -21.31
C ARG A 246 -5.29 4.07 -20.68
N GLN A 247 -6.48 3.84 -20.12
CA GLN A 247 -6.87 2.50 -19.68
C GLN A 247 -7.12 1.59 -20.89
N ILE A 248 -6.58 0.38 -20.86
CA ILE A 248 -6.80 -0.66 -21.86
C ILE A 248 -8.14 -1.35 -21.54
N THR A 249 -9.04 -1.43 -22.52
CA THR A 249 -10.32 -2.15 -22.39
C THR A 249 -10.22 -3.58 -22.91
N SER A 250 -9.40 -3.79 -23.94
CA SER A 250 -9.11 -5.10 -24.52
C SER A 250 -7.79 -5.05 -25.29
N ARG A 251 -7.20 -6.21 -25.56
CA ARG A 251 -6.04 -6.33 -26.45
C ARG A 251 -6.10 -7.61 -27.26
N THR A 252 -5.62 -7.55 -28.50
CA THR A 252 -5.26 -8.72 -29.32
C THR A 252 -3.77 -8.99 -29.18
N GLY A 253 -3.22 -9.92 -29.97
CA GLY A 253 -1.77 -10.20 -30.00
C GLY A 253 -0.91 -8.94 -30.22
N THR A 254 -1.36 -7.99 -31.03
CA THR A 254 -0.56 -6.83 -31.46
C THR A 254 -1.25 -5.48 -31.26
N THR A 255 -2.52 -5.44 -30.85
CA THR A 255 -3.27 -4.18 -30.76
C THR A 255 -3.96 -4.02 -29.41
N LEU A 256 -3.75 -2.87 -28.78
CA LEU A 256 -4.46 -2.42 -27.59
C LEU A 256 -5.66 -1.57 -28.01
N THR A 257 -6.83 -1.83 -27.42
CA THR A 257 -8.01 -0.97 -27.50
C THR A 257 -8.15 -0.18 -26.22
N LEU A 258 -8.40 1.13 -26.35
CA LEU A 258 -8.31 2.09 -25.25
C LEU A 258 -9.69 2.63 -24.88
N LYS A 259 -9.87 2.90 -23.58
CA LYS A 259 -11.12 3.42 -23.03
C LYS A 259 -11.45 4.85 -23.50
N SER A 260 -10.42 5.66 -23.76
CA SER A 260 -10.55 7.05 -24.20
C SER A 260 -9.54 7.36 -25.30
N ASN A 261 -9.86 8.38 -26.12
CA ASN A 261 -9.04 8.78 -27.25
C ASN A 261 -7.73 9.44 -26.79
N TRP A 262 -6.63 9.20 -27.50
CA TRP A 262 -5.44 10.04 -27.46
C TRP A 262 -5.79 11.47 -27.87
N GLU A 263 -5.26 12.45 -27.16
CA GLU A 263 -5.29 13.85 -27.59
C GLU A 263 -4.22 14.08 -28.67
N VAL A 264 -3.03 13.53 -28.44
CA VAL A 264 -1.96 13.45 -29.44
C VAL A 264 -1.74 12.00 -29.80
N ILE A 265 -2.13 11.62 -31.03
CA ILE A 265 -1.99 10.25 -31.52
C ILE A 265 -0.49 9.90 -31.65
N PRO A 266 0.00 8.87 -30.94
CA PRO A 266 1.40 8.45 -31.02
C PRO A 266 1.71 7.87 -32.41
N ASP A 267 2.97 7.95 -32.81
CA ASP A 267 3.45 7.37 -34.07
C ASP A 267 4.67 6.46 -33.85
N HIS A 268 5.30 6.01 -34.94
CA HIS A 268 6.43 5.09 -34.92
C HIS A 268 7.69 5.60 -34.17
N THR A 269 7.72 6.87 -33.77
CA THR A 269 8.79 7.42 -32.91
C THR A 269 8.50 7.23 -31.41
N SER A 270 7.32 6.72 -31.07
CA SER A 270 6.81 6.67 -29.70
C SER A 270 7.13 5.35 -29.02
N ARG A 271 7.67 5.42 -27.80
CA ARG A 271 7.81 4.26 -26.91
C ARG A 271 6.71 4.26 -25.87
N TYR A 272 6.17 3.09 -25.58
CA TYR A 272 5.11 2.91 -24.60
C TYR A 272 5.51 1.90 -23.52
N ALA A 273 4.86 2.01 -22.36
CA ALA A 273 4.84 0.99 -21.34
C ALA A 273 3.38 0.66 -20.96
N VAL A 274 3.18 -0.57 -20.51
CA VAL A 274 1.92 -1.12 -20.00
C VAL A 274 2.16 -1.50 -18.55
N TRP A 275 1.29 -1.04 -17.65
CA TRP A 275 1.40 -1.26 -16.21
C TRP A 275 0.02 -1.22 -15.55
N THR A 276 -0.03 -1.50 -14.26
CA THR A 276 -1.15 -1.14 -13.39
C THR A 276 -0.67 -0.14 -12.35
N TRP A 277 -1.43 0.92 -12.10
CA TRP A 277 -1.10 1.85 -11.02
C TRP A 277 -1.15 1.12 -9.69
N GLY A 278 -0.03 1.11 -8.96
CA GLY A 278 -0.02 0.59 -7.61
C GLY A 278 -0.32 1.65 -6.55
N ALA A 279 -0.28 2.94 -6.89
CA ALA A 279 -0.85 4.03 -6.12
C ALA A 279 -1.48 5.07 -7.08
N GLU A 280 -2.77 5.35 -6.92
CA GLU A 280 -3.53 6.23 -7.83
C GLU A 280 -4.46 7.18 -7.05
N ASN A 281 -4.33 8.50 -7.26
CA ASN A 281 -5.20 9.52 -6.66
C ASN A 281 -5.17 9.50 -5.12
N TRP A 282 -4.03 9.86 -4.53
CA TRP A 282 -3.85 9.85 -3.07
C TRP A 282 -3.63 11.26 -2.50
N LEU A 283 -4.18 11.49 -1.31
CA LEU A 283 -3.86 12.63 -0.46
C LEU A 283 -3.29 12.12 0.87
N VAL A 284 -2.00 12.35 1.11
CA VAL A 284 -1.32 12.04 2.36
C VAL A 284 -1.00 13.35 3.06
N GLN A 285 -1.83 13.74 4.03
CA GLN A 285 -1.79 15.09 4.57
C GLN A 285 -1.80 15.16 6.10
N GLY A 286 -0.95 16.02 6.66
CA GLY A 286 -1.02 16.40 8.08
C GLY A 286 -0.65 15.29 9.06
N ASN A 287 -0.07 14.19 8.59
CA ASN A 287 0.29 13.06 9.45
C ASN A 287 1.56 13.36 10.26
N VAL A 288 1.63 12.79 11.46
CA VAL A 288 2.80 12.82 12.34
C VAL A 288 3.40 11.42 12.41
N MET A 289 4.70 11.30 12.13
CA MET A 289 5.42 10.02 12.09
C MET A 289 6.68 10.11 12.95
N GLU A 290 6.86 9.15 13.85
CA GLU A 290 7.99 9.13 14.78
C GLU A 290 8.58 7.73 14.97
N GLY A 291 9.90 7.62 14.81
CA GLY A 291 10.68 6.45 15.22
C GLY A 291 10.71 5.26 14.24
N ASN A 292 9.92 5.24 13.16
CA ASN A 292 9.98 4.14 12.20
C ASN A 292 11.19 4.30 11.27
N GLN A 293 11.81 3.19 10.88
CA GLN A 293 13.04 3.22 10.08
C GLN A 293 12.83 3.72 8.65
N ARG A 294 11.62 3.58 8.09
CA ARG A 294 11.24 4.13 6.79
C ARG A 294 9.98 4.99 6.92
N GLY A 295 9.92 6.05 6.12
CA GLY A 295 8.83 7.01 6.14
C GLY A 295 7.73 6.67 5.18
N ILE A 296 7.45 7.61 4.28
CA ILE A 296 6.50 7.45 3.20
C ILE A 296 7.27 6.93 2.00
N MET A 297 6.94 5.72 1.54
CA MET A 297 7.65 5.07 0.45
C MET A 297 6.68 4.58 -0.62
N LEU A 298 6.91 5.00 -1.87
CA LEU A 298 6.28 4.38 -3.04
C LEU A 298 7.36 3.55 -3.74
N SER A 299 7.43 2.27 -3.38
CA SER A 299 8.55 1.38 -3.70
C SER A 299 8.31 0.56 -4.95
N GLN A 300 9.15 0.73 -5.97
CA GLN A 300 9.11 -0.06 -7.21
C GLN A 300 7.70 -0.15 -7.79
N ASN A 301 7.01 0.99 -7.82
CA ASN A 301 5.60 1.05 -8.10
C ASN A 301 5.27 2.09 -9.17
N ALA A 302 4.19 1.86 -9.92
CA ALA A 302 3.65 2.85 -10.82
C ALA A 302 2.71 3.76 -10.02
N ASN A 303 2.97 5.06 -10.00
CA ASN A 303 2.30 6.04 -9.15
C ASN A 303 1.69 7.17 -9.99
N HIS A 304 0.46 7.57 -9.69
CA HIS A 304 -0.22 8.65 -10.40
C HIS A 304 -1.11 9.51 -9.50
N ASP A 305 -1.04 10.83 -9.68
CA ASP A 305 -1.91 11.82 -9.02
C ASP A 305 -1.82 11.73 -7.48
N ILE A 306 -0.66 12.06 -6.91
CA ILE A 306 -0.44 11.92 -5.46
C ILE A 306 0.03 13.23 -4.86
N ALA A 307 -0.60 13.65 -3.76
CA ALA A 307 -0.18 14.80 -2.97
C ALA A 307 0.25 14.36 -1.56
N ILE A 308 1.52 14.58 -1.22
CA ILE A 308 2.10 14.37 0.11
C ILE A 308 2.34 15.74 0.72
N VAL A 309 1.44 16.18 1.61
CA VAL A 309 1.35 17.60 2.01
C VAL A 309 1.39 17.78 3.53
N GLY A 310 2.29 18.62 4.03
CA GLY A 310 2.20 19.07 5.43
C GLY A 310 2.41 17.97 6.48
N ASN A 311 3.10 16.88 6.15
CA ASN A 311 3.40 15.81 7.10
C ASN A 311 4.65 16.16 7.92
N THR A 312 4.71 15.68 9.17
CA THR A 312 5.85 15.84 10.08
C THR A 312 6.45 14.48 10.39
N LEU A 313 7.72 14.29 10.07
CA LEU A 313 8.48 13.05 10.26
C LEU A 313 9.68 13.35 11.16
N THR A 314 9.71 12.80 12.37
CA THR A 314 10.77 13.06 13.37
C THR A 314 11.44 11.77 13.83
N ASN A 315 12.77 11.67 13.70
CA ASN A 315 13.52 10.43 13.93
C ASN A 315 12.89 9.23 13.19
N ASN A 316 12.32 9.54 12.04
CA ASN A 316 11.56 8.61 11.22
C ASN A 316 12.23 8.60 9.85
N GLY A 317 12.09 7.50 9.11
CA GLY A 317 12.57 7.45 7.74
C GLY A 317 11.92 8.52 6.87
N SER A 318 12.60 8.80 5.77
CA SER A 318 12.33 9.90 4.85
C SER A 318 11.18 9.64 3.88
N ILE A 319 10.89 10.62 3.00
CA ILE A 319 9.93 10.46 1.90
C ILE A 319 10.69 10.02 0.65
N ASP A 320 10.41 8.82 0.15
CA ASP A 320 11.09 8.22 -0.99
C ASP A 320 10.10 7.70 -2.04
N ILE A 321 10.24 8.19 -3.26
CA ILE A 321 9.47 7.72 -4.41
C ILE A 321 10.43 6.99 -5.34
N ALA A 322 10.30 5.66 -5.45
CA ALA A 322 11.23 4.82 -6.19
C ALA A 322 10.56 4.23 -7.45
N PRO A 323 10.37 5.02 -8.54
CA PRO A 323 9.95 4.46 -9.81
C PRO A 323 11.03 3.50 -10.31
N PHE A 324 10.62 2.50 -11.08
CA PHE A 324 11.48 1.37 -11.41
C PHE A 324 11.34 0.96 -12.86
N GLN A 325 12.44 0.49 -13.44
CA GLN A 325 12.43 -0.19 -14.73
C GLN A 325 13.42 -1.35 -14.73
N ARG A 326 13.10 -2.38 -15.52
CA ARG A 326 13.94 -3.55 -15.73
C ARG A 326 13.85 -4.06 -17.16
N GLU A 327 14.97 -4.51 -17.70
CA GLU A 327 15.06 -5.33 -18.91
C GLU A 327 15.15 -6.82 -18.53
N THR A 328 14.66 -7.71 -19.39
CA THR A 328 14.69 -9.17 -19.19
C THR A 328 16.12 -9.70 -19.18
N THR A 329 16.42 -10.64 -18.28
CA THR A 329 17.56 -11.55 -18.47
C THR A 329 17.22 -13.03 -18.50
N ASN A 330 16.05 -13.51 -18.02
CA ASN A 330 15.67 -14.93 -18.07
C ASN A 330 14.15 -15.17 -17.85
N TRP A 331 13.70 -16.40 -18.17
CA TRP A 331 12.33 -16.82 -18.51
C TRP A 331 11.18 -16.67 -17.49
N HIS A 332 11.28 -15.92 -16.39
CA HIS A 332 10.10 -15.62 -15.53
C HIS A 332 10.10 -14.18 -14.96
N THR A 333 10.79 -13.22 -15.60
CA THR A 333 10.73 -11.80 -15.21
C THR A 333 10.30 -10.92 -16.38
N THR A 334 9.13 -10.30 -16.28
CA THR A 334 8.55 -9.44 -17.32
C THR A 334 9.36 -8.15 -17.47
N VAL A 335 9.55 -7.67 -18.70
CA VAL A 335 10.07 -6.31 -18.93
C VAL A 335 9.04 -5.32 -18.35
N GLY A 336 9.45 -4.53 -17.36
CA GLY A 336 8.57 -3.65 -16.60
C GLY A 336 9.10 -2.24 -16.54
N MET A 337 8.21 -1.26 -16.65
CA MET A 337 8.50 0.15 -16.40
C MET A 337 7.35 0.71 -15.58
N TYR A 338 7.68 1.22 -14.38
CA TYR A 338 6.74 1.69 -13.36
C TYR A 338 6.95 3.19 -13.17
N PRO A 339 6.21 4.01 -13.93
CA PRO A 339 6.38 5.44 -13.89
C PRO A 339 5.75 6.09 -12.65
N THR A 340 6.21 7.28 -12.32
CA THR A 340 5.69 8.15 -11.27
C THR A 340 5.30 9.48 -11.89
N TRP A 341 3.99 9.72 -12.04
CA TRP A 341 3.46 10.84 -12.81
C TRP A 341 2.52 11.72 -11.97
N ASN A 342 2.67 13.04 -12.08
CA ASN A 342 1.87 14.04 -11.38
C ASN A 342 1.87 13.87 -9.85
N ILE A 343 3.02 14.16 -9.24
CA ILE A 343 3.23 14.01 -7.78
C ILE A 343 3.59 15.36 -7.18
N GLN A 344 2.99 15.69 -6.04
CA GLN A 344 3.29 16.87 -5.27
C GLN A 344 3.79 16.48 -3.88
N ILE A 345 4.98 16.94 -3.49
CA ILE A 345 5.54 16.76 -2.15
C ILE A 345 5.78 18.16 -1.57
N VAL A 346 4.87 18.61 -0.71
CA VAL A 346 4.75 20.03 -0.38
C VAL A 346 4.65 20.26 1.12
N LYS A 347 5.41 21.21 1.65
CA LYS A 347 5.29 21.65 3.06
C LYS A 347 5.52 20.54 4.11
N ASN A 348 6.22 19.46 3.75
CA ASN A 348 6.56 18.42 4.72
C ASN A 348 7.78 18.84 5.55
N SER A 349 7.85 18.38 6.79
CA SER A 349 9.00 18.55 7.68
C SER A 349 9.59 17.17 7.97
N VAL A 350 10.86 16.95 7.61
CA VAL A 350 11.59 15.72 7.90
C VAL A 350 12.80 16.07 8.74
N SER A 351 12.92 15.47 9.92
CA SER A 351 14.00 15.74 10.86
C SER A 351 14.57 14.46 11.46
N ASP A 352 15.89 14.36 11.49
CA ASP A 352 16.62 13.40 12.31
C ASP A 352 17.34 14.17 13.42
N LEU A 353 16.87 14.02 14.65
CA LEU A 353 17.39 14.70 15.83
C LEU A 353 18.36 13.80 16.61
N ASN A 354 18.25 12.47 16.44
CA ASN A 354 19.03 11.50 17.21
C ASN A 354 20.16 10.83 16.43
N GLY A 355 20.30 11.11 15.13
CA GLY A 355 21.40 10.61 14.30
C GLY A 355 21.17 9.18 13.77
N GLU A 356 19.96 8.63 13.91
CA GLU A 356 19.67 7.26 13.52
C GLU A 356 19.17 7.13 12.07
N MET A 357 18.73 8.23 11.44
CA MET A 357 18.00 8.19 10.17
C MET A 357 18.59 9.14 9.12
N GLY A 358 18.58 8.70 7.86
CA GLY A 358 18.84 9.60 6.74
C GLY A 358 17.68 10.58 6.53
N VAL A 359 17.99 11.86 6.31
CA VAL A 359 17.00 12.94 6.04
C VAL A 359 17.05 13.33 4.57
N PHE A 360 16.00 13.01 3.84
CA PHE A 360 15.83 13.39 2.44
C PHE A 360 14.34 13.42 2.04
N ILE A 361 14.07 14.07 0.91
CA ILE A 361 12.83 13.92 0.15
C ILE A 361 13.28 13.74 -1.29
N GLY A 362 12.91 12.63 -1.92
CA GLY A 362 13.51 12.28 -3.21
C GLY A 362 12.62 11.45 -4.11
N VAL A 363 12.93 11.54 -5.40
CA VAL A 363 12.60 10.49 -6.35
C VAL A 363 13.90 9.73 -6.60
N HIS A 364 13.90 8.42 -6.38
CA HIS A 364 15.05 7.54 -6.59
C HIS A 364 14.74 6.53 -7.70
N PRO A 365 14.86 6.93 -8.98
CA PRO A 365 14.61 6.02 -10.09
C PRO A 365 15.60 4.86 -10.08
N THR A 366 15.07 3.64 -10.10
CA THR A 366 15.87 2.43 -10.10
C THR A 366 15.90 1.82 -11.50
N GLN A 367 17.10 1.53 -11.99
CA GLN A 367 17.33 0.80 -13.23
C GLN A 367 17.96 -0.56 -12.90
N HIS A 368 17.18 -1.62 -13.04
CA HIS A 368 17.65 -2.96 -12.76
C HIS A 368 18.06 -3.64 -14.06
N ILE A 369 19.35 -3.96 -14.18
CA ILE A 369 19.96 -4.71 -15.30
C ILE A 369 19.90 -3.97 -16.66
N GLN A 370 19.31 -2.79 -16.72
CA GLN A 370 19.25 -1.96 -17.92
C GLN A 370 20.56 -1.23 -18.20
N GLN A 371 20.99 -1.27 -19.47
CA GLN A 371 22.14 -0.49 -19.92
C GLN A 371 21.80 0.99 -20.14
N LYS A 372 20.56 1.29 -20.53
CA LYS A 372 20.09 2.66 -20.82
C LYS A 372 18.64 2.83 -20.36
N PRO A 373 18.21 4.05 -20.01
CA PRO A 373 16.81 4.32 -19.75
C PRO A 373 15.93 4.02 -20.97
N PHE A 374 14.84 3.29 -20.77
CA PHE A 374 13.90 3.00 -21.86
C PHE A 374 13.02 4.22 -22.22
N GLY A 375 12.63 5.00 -21.21
CA GLY A 375 11.82 6.20 -21.34
C GLY A 375 11.77 7.00 -20.03
N THR A 376 10.87 7.98 -19.97
CA THR A 376 10.69 8.89 -18.83
C THR A 376 9.97 8.21 -17.66
N LEU A 377 10.69 7.94 -16.56
CA LEU A 377 10.12 7.37 -15.33
C LEU A 377 9.35 8.37 -14.49
N ALA A 378 9.85 9.60 -14.36
CA ALA A 378 9.26 10.63 -13.51
C ALA A 378 8.80 11.81 -14.37
N LEU A 379 7.53 12.19 -14.25
CA LEU A 379 6.94 13.29 -15.02
C LEU A 379 6.00 14.11 -14.13
N GLY A 380 6.15 15.44 -14.12
CA GLY A 380 5.30 16.31 -13.31
C GLY A 380 5.45 16.06 -11.79
N VAL A 381 6.69 15.84 -11.33
CA VAL A 381 6.98 15.74 -9.90
C VAL A 381 7.40 17.11 -9.38
N GLU A 382 6.68 17.61 -8.39
CA GLU A 382 6.90 18.90 -7.75
C GLU A 382 7.30 18.69 -6.28
N MET A 383 8.42 19.27 -5.87
CA MET A 383 8.85 19.31 -4.47
C MET A 383 9.05 20.76 -4.06
N ARG A 384 8.23 21.28 -3.13
CA ARG A 384 8.32 22.69 -2.72
C ARG A 384 8.03 22.92 -1.25
N ASN A 385 8.70 23.92 -0.68
CA ASN A 385 8.51 24.39 0.69
C ASN A 385 8.64 23.28 1.75
N ASN A 386 9.38 22.20 1.46
CA ASN A 386 9.69 21.18 2.46
C ASN A 386 10.86 21.64 3.33
N SER A 387 10.89 21.20 4.60
CA SER A 387 11.97 21.43 5.54
C SER A 387 12.70 20.12 5.85
N LEU A 388 14.02 20.15 5.80
CA LEU A 388 14.90 19.03 6.14
C LEU A 388 15.83 19.46 7.27
N THR A 389 15.88 18.71 8.37
CA THR A 389 16.78 18.98 9.50
C THR A 389 17.58 17.72 9.83
N ALA A 390 18.85 17.68 9.44
CA ALA A 390 19.74 16.56 9.75
C ALA A 390 20.33 16.69 11.16
N HIS A 391 20.72 15.54 11.73
CA HIS A 391 21.41 15.51 13.01
C HIS A 391 22.75 16.24 12.90
N THR A 392 23.04 17.11 13.87
CA THR A 392 24.35 17.75 14.02
C THR A 392 25.06 17.08 15.18
N PRO A 393 26.13 16.29 14.94
CA PRO A 393 26.94 15.75 16.02
C PRO A 393 27.46 16.88 16.91
N MET A 394 27.48 16.69 18.23
CA MET A 394 28.16 17.63 19.12
C MET A 394 29.65 17.68 18.76
N GLN A 395 30.20 18.90 18.63
CA GLN A 395 31.62 19.14 18.31
C GLN A 395 32.54 18.70 19.45
#